data_AF-A0A434Q8N6-F1
#
_entry.id   AF-A0A434Q8N6-F1
#
_cell.length_a   1.000
_cell.length_b   1.000
_cell.length_c   1.000
_cell.angle_alpha   90.00
_cell.angle_beta   90.00
_cell.angle_gamma   90.00
#
_symmetry.space_group_name_H-M   'P 1'
#
loop_
_entity.id
_entity.type
_entity.pdbx_description
1 polymer ?
#
loop_
_entity_poly.entity_id
_entity_poly.type
_entity_poly.pdbx_seq_one_letter_code
_entity_poly.pdbx_strand_id
1 'polypeptide(L)'
;MAAVVKSQPGFGKPGSIDPKRLMKLPIAMQAEGIRLLFEMGLTGSQVKARLGLSTGTINQILDKARPFTRGGDANVVAEGM
;
A
#
# COMPACT_ATOMS: atom_id res chain seq x y z
N MET A 1 15.12 -10.51 -27.48
CA MET A 1 13.73 -10.13 -27.11
C MET A 1 13.72 -9.86 -25.61
N ALA A 2 13.65 -8.59 -25.21
CA ALA A 2 13.63 -8.24 -23.80
C ALA A 2 12.29 -8.67 -23.19
N ALA A 3 12.35 -9.51 -22.14
CA ALA A 3 11.17 -9.83 -21.37
C ALA A 3 10.63 -8.54 -20.76
N VAL A 4 9.45 -8.10 -21.22
CA VAL A 4 8.69 -7.05 -20.56
C VAL A 4 8.38 -7.57 -19.16
N VAL A 5 9.18 -7.14 -18.18
CA VAL A 5 8.85 -7.28 -16.78
C VAL A 5 7.57 -6.48 -16.61
N LYS A 6 6.43 -7.19 -16.62
CA LYS A 6 5.12 -6.61 -16.42
C LYS A 6 5.19 -5.97 -15.04
N SER A 7 5.43 -4.66 -14.99
CA SER A 7 5.47 -3.89 -13.76
C SER A 7 4.14 -4.18 -13.07
N GLN A 8 4.16 -5.08 -12.09
CA GLN A 8 2.97 -5.26 -11.29
C GLN A 8 2.66 -3.88 -10.73
N PRO A 9 1.39 -3.45 -10.73
CA PRO A 9 1.03 -2.18 -10.13
C PRO A 9 1.39 -2.25 -8.65
N GLY A 10 2.60 -1.81 -8.35
CA GLY A 10 3.14 -1.62 -7.02
C GLY A 10 2.70 -0.27 -6.49
N PHE A 11 2.92 -0.08 -5.21
CA PHE A 11 2.50 1.10 -4.45
C PHE A 11 3.09 2.46 -4.87
N GLY A 12 3.84 2.54 -5.97
CA GLY A 12 4.58 3.72 -6.39
C GLY A 12 3.95 4.58 -7.49
N LYS A 13 2.78 4.22 -8.04
CA LYS A 13 2.07 5.07 -9.02
C LYS A 13 0.65 5.38 -8.55
N PRO A 14 0.32 6.65 -8.24
CA PRO A 14 -1.05 7.05 -7.98
C PRO A 14 -1.87 6.71 -9.23
N GLY A 15 -2.98 5.99 -9.08
CA GLY A 15 -3.70 5.43 -10.23
C GLY A 15 -3.52 3.91 -10.45
N SER A 16 -2.56 3.28 -9.78
CA SER A 16 -2.28 1.84 -9.91
C SER A 16 -2.78 1.01 -8.72
N ILE A 17 -3.20 1.65 -7.63
CA ILE A 17 -3.83 0.96 -6.50
C ILE A 17 -5.17 0.37 -6.98
N ASP A 18 -5.26 -0.95 -6.86
CA ASP A 18 -6.47 -1.75 -7.04
C ASP A 18 -7.12 -1.94 -5.65
N PRO A 19 -8.31 -1.38 -5.40
CA PRO A 19 -8.97 -1.48 -4.10
C PRO A 19 -9.28 -2.91 -3.69
N LYS A 20 -9.63 -3.79 -4.64
CA LYS A 20 -9.94 -5.19 -4.34
C LYS A 20 -8.71 -5.95 -3.88
N ARG A 21 -7.54 -5.60 -4.39
CA ARG A 21 -6.26 -6.16 -3.94
C ARG A 21 -5.85 -5.56 -2.60
N LEU A 22 -6.02 -4.25 -2.42
CA LEU A 22 -5.72 -3.57 -1.16
C LEU A 22 -6.47 -4.24 0.01
N MET A 23 -7.77 -4.46 -0.12
CA MET A 23 -8.61 -5.04 0.95
C MET A 23 -8.27 -6.51 1.29
N LYS A 24 -7.45 -7.19 0.48
CA LYS A 24 -6.96 -8.55 0.76
C LYS A 24 -5.66 -8.55 1.57
N LEU A 25 -4.99 -7.41 1.72
CA LEU A 25 -3.75 -7.30 2.46
C LEU A 25 -4.00 -7.28 3.99
N PRO A 26 -3.01 -7.62 4.82
CA PRO A 26 -3.07 -7.38 6.26
C PRO A 26 -3.39 -5.92 6.59
N ILE A 27 -4.11 -5.67 7.69
CA ILE A 27 -4.62 -4.33 8.05
C ILE A 27 -3.54 -3.24 8.05
N ALA A 28 -2.33 -3.59 8.49
CA ALA A 28 -1.19 -2.68 8.51
C ALA A 28 -0.78 -2.27 7.08
N MET A 29 -0.72 -3.20 6.13
CA MET A 29 -0.42 -2.90 4.73
C MET A 29 -1.56 -2.12 4.05
N GLN A 30 -2.81 -2.33 4.46
CA GLN A 30 -3.94 -1.51 4.00
C GLN A 30 -3.76 -0.05 4.42
N ALA A 31 -3.40 0.18 5.69
CA ALA A 31 -3.17 1.52 6.23
C ALA A 31 -1.98 2.21 5.58
N GLU A 32 -0.84 1.52 5.41
CA GLU A 32 0.30 2.05 4.66
C GLU A 32 -0.11 2.45 3.24
N GLY A 33 -0.93 1.62 2.60
CA GLY A 33 -1.40 1.93 1.26
C GLY A 33 -2.29 3.16 1.17
N ILE A 34 -3.09 3.41 2.21
CA ILE A 34 -3.90 4.62 2.33
C ILE A 34 -2.99 5.83 2.63
N ARG A 35 -2.00 5.70 3.52
CA ARG A 35 -1.04 6.77 3.86
C ARG A 35 -0.27 7.24 2.62
N LEU A 36 0.21 6.31 1.80
CA LEU A 36 0.90 6.63 0.55
C LEU A 36 0.04 7.46 -0.41
N LEU A 37 -1.28 7.23 -0.46
CA LEU A 37 -2.15 8.09 -1.28
C LEU A 37 -2.18 9.54 -0.79
N PHE A 38 -2.20 9.75 0.53
CA PHE A 38 -2.13 11.07 1.12
C PHE A 38 -0.76 11.72 0.90
N GLU A 39 0.34 10.96 1.03
CA GLU A 39 1.70 11.43 0.76
C GLU A 39 1.90 11.85 -0.71
N MET A 40 1.17 11.22 -1.65
CA MET A 40 1.11 11.63 -3.05
C MET A 40 0.22 12.86 -3.30
N GLY A 41 -0.34 13.47 -2.25
CA GLY A 41 -1.12 14.71 -2.32
C GLY A 41 -2.60 14.53 -2.63
N LEU A 42 -3.15 13.31 -2.58
CA LEU A 42 -4.59 13.11 -2.78
C LEU A 42 -5.37 13.64 -1.58
N THR A 43 -6.47 14.32 -1.87
CA THR A 43 -7.42 14.74 -0.84
C THR A 43 -8.24 13.56 -0.33
N GLY A 44 -8.86 13.70 0.85
CA GLY A 44 -9.75 12.66 1.39
C GLY A 44 -10.88 12.26 0.43
N SER A 45 -11.44 13.19 -0.34
CA SER A 45 -12.47 12.89 -1.34
C SER A 45 -11.91 12.09 -2.52
N GLN A 46 -10.70 12.41 -2.98
CA GLN A 46 -10.02 11.65 -4.02
C GLN A 46 -9.65 10.23 -3.56
N VAL A 47 -9.15 10.08 -2.33
CA VAL A 47 -8.86 8.75 -1.74
C VAL A 47 -10.13 7.90 -1.65
N LYS A 48 -11.25 8.48 -1.19
CA LYS A 48 -12.55 7.79 -1.15
C LYS A 48 -12.99 7.33 -2.54
N ALA A 49 -12.97 8.23 -3.52
CA ALA A 49 -13.36 7.91 -4.89
C ALA A 49 -12.46 6.81 -5.48
N ARG A 50 -11.16 6.85 -5.16
CA ARG A 50 -10.16 5.87 -5.59
C ARG A 50 -10.39 4.48 -5.00
N LEU A 51 -10.72 4.41 -3.71
CA LEU A 51 -10.84 3.15 -2.97
C LEU A 51 -12.27 2.60 -2.94
N GLY A 52 -13.28 3.40 -3.26
CA GLY A 52 -14.68 3.02 -3.11
C GLY A 52 -15.08 2.83 -1.65
N LEU A 53 -14.36 3.46 -0.70
CA LEU A 53 -14.59 3.31 0.73
C LEU A 53 -15.23 4.55 1.35
N SER A 54 -15.99 4.33 2.42
CA SER A 54 -16.50 5.41 3.25
C SER A 54 -15.37 6.06 4.07
N THR A 55 -15.56 7.31 4.49
CA THR A 55 -14.61 7.99 5.39
C THR A 55 -14.44 7.20 6.69
N GLY A 56 -15.53 6.65 7.24
CA GLY A 56 -15.48 5.87 8.48
C GLY A 56 -14.63 4.61 8.34
N THR A 57 -14.75 3.90 7.21
CA THR A 57 -13.93 2.71 6.95
C THR A 57 -12.45 3.05 6.80
N ILE A 58 -12.12 4.14 6.11
CA ILE A 58 -10.74 4.64 5.97
C ILE A 58 -10.16 4.95 7.36
N ASN A 59 -10.91 5.69 8.18
CA ASN A 59 -10.48 6.05 9.54
C ASN A 59 -10.29 4.81 10.42
N GLN A 60 -11.20 3.83 10.35
CA GLN A 60 -11.07 2.58 11.09
C GLN A 60 -9.83 1.78 10.68
N ILE A 61 -9.48 1.75 9.39
CA ILE A 61 -8.26 1.07 8.92
C ILE A 61 -7.02 1.78 9.47
N LEU A 62 -6.98 3.11 9.40
CA LEU A 62 -5.85 3.92 9.87
C LEU A 62 -5.67 3.84 11.39
N ASP A 63 -6.77 3.82 12.15
CA ASP A 63 -6.79 3.74 13.61
C ASP A 63 -6.36 2.36 14.11
N LYS A 64 -6.87 1.28 13.49
CA LYS A 64 -6.53 -0.10 13.89
C LYS A 64 -5.15 -0.56 13.47
N ALA A 65 -4.53 0.12 12.52
CA ALA A 65 -3.20 -0.22 12.08
C ALA A 65 -2.16 0.22 13.12
N ARG A 66 -1.73 -0.75 13.93
CA ARG A 66 -0.46 -0.67 14.65
C ARG A 66 0.68 -0.41 13.64
N PRO A 67 1.79 0.24 14.07
CA PRO A 67 2.96 0.41 13.22
C PRO A 67 3.36 -0.93 12.62
N PHE A 68 3.46 -1.01 11.29
CA PHE A 68 3.97 -2.20 10.64
C PHE A 68 5.45 -2.32 11.03
N THR A 69 5.79 -3.25 11.91
CA THR A 69 7.18 -3.64 12.11
C THR A 69 7.57 -4.38 10.84
N ARG A 70 8.38 -3.74 9.99
CA ARG A 70 8.93 -4.37 8.79
C ARG A 70 9.64 -5.65 9.25
N GLY A 71 9.09 -6.82 8.93
CA GLY A 71 9.79 -8.11 9.04
C GLY A 71 10.86 -8.23 7.94
N GLY A 72 11.60 -7.16 7.70
CA GLY A 72 12.61 -7.01 6.67
C GLY A 72 13.98 -6.91 7.29
N ASP A 73 14.27 -7.81 8.22
CA ASP A 73 15.60 -8.41 8.33
C ASP A 73 15.38 -9.92 8.45
N ALA A 74 15.44 -10.60 7.33
CA ALA A 74 15.62 -12.03 7.28
C ALA A 74 16.80 -12.26 6.35
N ASN A 75 18.00 -12.02 6.90
CA ASN A 75 19.24 -12.62 6.45
C ASN A 75 19.62 -12.26 4.99
N VAL A 76 20.08 -11.03 4.76
CA VAL A 76 21.13 -10.87 3.74
C VAL A 76 22.39 -11.43 4.38
N VAL A 77 22.58 -12.75 4.29
CA VAL A 77 23.91 -13.33 4.44
C VAL A 77 24.74 -12.67 3.36
N ALA A 78 25.56 -11.71 3.74
CA ALA A 78 26.70 -11.33 2.94
C ALA A 78 27.69 -12.50 3.01
N GLU A 79 27.38 -13.60 2.32
CA GLU A 79 28.45 -14.48 1.83
C GLU A 79 29.15 -13.70 0.72
N GLY A 80 30.29 -13.12 1.08
CA GLY A 80 31.07 -12.27 0.19
C GLY A 80 32.48 -12.11 0.70
N MET A 81 33.27 -13.16 0.48
CA MET A 81 34.75 -13.27 0.42
C MET A 81 35.56 -13.20 1.71
#